data_AF-A0A955B4K4-F1
#
_entry.id   AF-A0A955B4K4-F1
#
_cell.length_a   1.000
_cell.length_b   1.000
_cell.length_c   1.000
_cell.angle_alpha   90.00
_cell.angle_beta   90.00
_cell.angle_gamma   90.00
#
_symmetry.space_group_name_H-M   'P 1'
#
loop_
_entity.id
_entity.type
_entity.pdbx_description
1 polymer ?
#
loop_
_entity_poly.entity_id
_entity_poly.type
_entity_poly.pdbx_seq_one_letter_code
_entity_poly.pdbx_strand_id
1 'polypeptide(L)'
;NKIDLISVEQAAALENILRLINPAARIVRSRFGRVALDELLNTGRFDIDRASAVLGWMEQPRGEETSETDEYGIGSFVFRARQPFHPRRLWDLLSGDLLSGVLRSKGFCWLASRHDDANLWSQAGCSITLSPEGNWWAAVPQDDWPDDEADREEVLRDFIAPYGDRRQEMVFIGIDMDQAVIESALLGCLLTDEEMALGPDGWAALEDPFPVPPPYDDQSADEFIGSGVS
;
A
#
# COMPACT_ATOMS: atom_id res chain seq x y z
N ASN A 1 17.38 11.18 13.29
CA ASN A 1 17.96 12.41 13.90
C ASN A 1 17.43 12.51 15.33
N LYS A 2 18.18 13.07 16.30
CA LYS A 2 17.89 13.14 17.75
C LYS A 2 18.01 11.84 18.57
N ILE A 3 19.08 11.05 18.37
CA ILE A 3 19.38 9.85 19.19
C ILE A 3 19.70 10.21 20.65
N ASP A 4 20.00 11.48 20.94
CA ASP A 4 20.29 12.03 22.25
C ASP A 4 19.08 12.14 23.20
N LEU A 5 17.85 11.90 22.71
CA LEU A 5 16.61 11.96 23.50
C LEU A 5 15.96 10.60 23.77
N ILE A 6 16.60 9.50 23.35
CA ILE A 6 16.04 8.15 23.42
C ILE A 6 17.06 7.18 24.04
N SER A 7 16.58 6.17 24.77
CA SER A 7 17.44 5.14 25.34
C SER A 7 18.11 4.31 24.24
N VAL A 8 19.16 3.57 24.61
CA VAL A 8 19.86 2.68 23.67
C VAL A 8 18.90 1.61 23.12
N GLU A 9 17.95 1.13 23.92
CA GLU A 9 16.90 0.22 23.45
C GLU A 9 15.94 0.90 22.46
N GLN A 10 15.50 2.13 22.74
CA GLN A 10 14.61 2.88 21.84
C GLN A 10 15.28 3.26 20.51
N ALA A 11 16.60 3.52 20.53
CA ALA A 11 17.37 3.76 19.31
C ALA A 11 17.54 2.50 18.46
N ALA A 12 17.73 1.34 19.09
CA ALA A 12 17.77 0.04 18.40
C ALA A 12 16.40 -0.33 17.82
N ALA A 13 15.31 -0.10 18.58
CA ALA A 13 13.94 -0.28 18.11
C ALA A 13 13.63 0.61 16.89
N LEU A 14 13.99 1.90 16.96
CA LEU A 14 13.84 2.82 15.83
C LEU A 14 14.66 2.38 14.61
N GLU A 15 15.87 1.87 14.81
CA GLU A 15 16.69 1.35 13.70
C GLU A 15 16.13 0.09 13.07
N ASN A 16 15.54 -0.82 13.85
CA ASN A 16 14.90 -2.02 13.32
C ASN A 16 13.58 -1.67 12.62
N ILE A 17 12.79 -0.73 13.17
CA ILE A 17 11.63 -0.14 12.49
C ILE A 17 12.06 0.44 11.13
N LEU A 18 13.15 1.22 11.09
CA LEU A 18 13.66 1.79 9.85
C LEU A 18 14.14 0.73 8.84
N ARG A 19 14.73 -0.38 9.32
CA ARG A 19 15.12 -1.53 8.48
C ARG A 19 13.92 -2.33 8.00
N LEU A 20 12.85 -2.44 8.78
CA LEU A 20 11.63 -3.13 8.36
C LEU A 20 10.84 -2.29 7.35
N ILE A 21 10.79 -0.96 7.56
CA ILE A 21 10.13 0.01 6.69
C ILE A 21 10.88 0.19 5.36
N ASN A 22 12.21 0.08 5.36
CA ASN A 22 13.03 0.12 4.16
C ASN A 22 14.34 -0.67 4.37
N PRO A 23 14.37 -1.97 4.05
CA PRO A 23 15.53 -2.83 4.26
C PRO A 23 16.81 -2.38 3.53
N ALA A 24 16.65 -1.64 2.43
CA ALA A 24 17.74 -1.12 1.63
C ALA A 24 18.21 0.28 2.07
N ALA A 25 17.56 0.90 3.06
CA ALA A 25 17.94 2.23 3.53
C ALA A 25 19.27 2.20 4.28
N ARG A 26 20.25 2.98 3.79
CA ARG A 26 21.47 3.24 4.54
C ARG A 26 21.13 4.13 5.74
N ILE A 27 21.05 3.54 6.93
CA ILE A 27 20.80 4.29 8.16
C ILE A 27 22.06 5.03 8.58
N VAL A 28 22.07 6.35 8.41
CA VAL A 28 23.17 7.22 8.85
C VAL A 28 22.81 7.81 10.22
N ARG A 29 23.56 7.41 11.25
CA ARG A 29 23.45 7.99 12.60
C ARG A 29 24.04 9.40 12.58
N SER A 30 23.22 10.42 12.81
CA SER A 30 23.65 11.81 12.95
C SER A 30 23.39 12.32 14.36
N ARG A 31 24.43 12.87 15.00
CA ARG A 31 24.31 13.70 16.21
C ARG A 31 24.41 15.17 15.77
N PHE A 32 23.48 16.02 16.22
CA PHE A 32 23.49 17.46 15.98
C PHE A 32 23.37 17.93 14.52
N GLY A 33 22.55 17.25 13.70
CA GLY A 33 21.97 17.88 12.50
C GLY A 33 22.97 18.39 11.45
N ARG A 34 24.13 17.72 11.29
CA ARG A 34 24.97 17.89 10.10
C ARG A 34 25.06 16.56 9.37
N VAL A 35 24.31 16.44 8.29
CA VAL A 35 24.51 15.43 7.24
C VAL A 35 24.73 16.24 5.96
N ALA A 36 25.74 15.87 5.18
CA ALA A 36 26.10 16.55 3.95
C ALA A 36 24.92 16.49 2.95
N LEU A 37 24.60 17.63 2.33
CA LEU A 37 23.40 17.84 1.51
C LEU A 37 23.39 16.95 0.25
N ASP A 38 24.57 16.50 -0.14
CA ASP A 38 24.95 15.61 -1.22
C ASP A 38 24.62 14.12 -0.95
N GLU A 39 24.22 13.75 0.27
CA GLU A 39 23.71 12.40 0.58
C GLU A 39 22.17 12.28 0.50
N LEU A 40 21.46 13.38 0.21
CA LEU A 40 19.99 13.46 0.31
C LEU A 40 19.26 13.56 -1.04
N LEU A 41 19.95 13.83 -2.16
CA LEU A 41 19.33 14.04 -3.47
C LEU A 41 20.05 13.26 -4.59
N ASN A 42 19.28 12.69 -5.54
CA ASN A 42 19.75 11.91 -6.70
C ASN A 42 20.47 10.57 -6.43
N THR A 43 19.79 9.60 -5.80
CA THR A 43 20.35 8.24 -5.70
C THR A 43 19.81 7.24 -6.72
N GLY A 44 18.64 7.45 -7.34
CA GLY A 44 18.09 6.52 -8.34
C GLY A 44 17.83 5.10 -7.79
N ARG A 45 17.54 4.96 -6.50
CA ARG A 45 17.52 3.67 -5.77
C ARG A 45 16.13 3.09 -5.50
N PHE A 46 15.10 3.56 -6.20
CA PHE A 46 13.75 3.05 -5.99
C PHE A 46 13.40 2.04 -7.09
N ASP A 47 13.32 0.78 -6.69
CA ASP A 47 12.98 -0.37 -7.53
C ASP A 47 11.91 -1.14 -6.76
N ILE A 48 10.68 -1.10 -7.29
CA ILE A 48 9.47 -1.69 -6.68
C ILE A 48 9.61 -3.21 -6.56
N ASP A 49 10.25 -3.86 -7.52
CA ASP A 49 10.44 -5.31 -7.55
C ASP A 49 11.41 -5.75 -6.46
N ARG A 50 12.41 -4.92 -6.20
CA ARG A 50 13.39 -5.16 -5.14
C ARG A 50 12.80 -5.02 -3.74
N ALA A 51 11.77 -4.19 -3.55
CA ALA A 51 11.07 -4.07 -2.27
C ALA A 51 10.22 -5.31 -1.95
N SER A 52 9.62 -5.94 -2.96
CA SER A 52 8.92 -7.22 -2.83
C SER A 52 9.85 -8.41 -2.59
N ALA A 53 11.07 -8.40 -3.12
CA ALA A 53 12.00 -9.53 -3.00
C ALA A 53 12.68 -9.66 -1.63
N VAL A 54 12.89 -8.57 -0.89
CA VAL A 54 13.73 -8.58 0.33
C VAL A 54 13.07 -9.22 1.55
N LEU A 55 11.76 -9.46 1.52
CA LEU A 55 10.98 -9.89 2.68
C LEU A 55 10.36 -11.29 2.55
N GLY A 56 10.85 -12.14 1.63
CA GLY A 56 10.53 -13.58 1.62
C GLY A 56 9.02 -13.88 1.55
N TRP A 57 8.27 -13.15 0.71
CA TRP A 57 6.81 -13.13 0.65
C TRP A 57 6.13 -14.33 -0.03
N MET A 58 6.80 -15.47 -0.14
CA MET A 58 6.12 -16.72 -0.53
C MET A 58 6.28 -17.76 0.57
N GLU A 59 5.13 -18.19 1.08
CA GLU A 59 4.95 -19.30 2.02
C GLU A 59 5.35 -19.02 3.48
N GLN A 60 4.44 -18.35 4.21
CA GLN A 60 4.26 -18.71 5.61
C GLN A 60 2.82 -19.20 5.82
N PRO A 61 2.65 -20.45 6.31
CA PRO A 61 1.34 -20.99 6.59
C PRO A 61 0.68 -20.21 7.73
N ARG A 62 -0.65 -20.09 7.68
CA ARG A 62 -1.45 -19.56 8.77
C ARG A 62 -1.11 -20.31 10.06
N GLY A 63 -0.54 -19.60 11.01
CA GLY A 63 -0.32 -20.09 12.38
C GLY A 63 1.15 -20.26 12.70
N GLU A 64 1.77 -19.17 13.16
CA GLU A 64 2.69 -19.09 14.31
C GLU A 64 3.23 -17.65 14.37
N GLU A 65 2.45 -16.77 15.01
CA GLU A 65 2.89 -15.44 15.42
C GLU A 65 3.87 -15.57 16.59
N THR A 66 5.11 -15.97 16.33
CA THR A 66 6.11 -16.05 17.40
C THR A 66 7.51 -15.80 16.86
N SER A 67 7.95 -14.53 16.85
CA SER A 67 9.36 -14.22 17.19
C SER A 67 9.65 -12.72 17.35
N GLU A 68 8.95 -11.80 16.67
CA GLU A 68 9.24 -10.36 16.78
C GLU A 68 8.28 -9.58 17.68
N THR A 69 7.04 -10.07 17.85
CA THR A 69 6.00 -9.42 18.65
C THR A 69 6.39 -9.27 20.14
N ASP A 70 7.17 -10.21 20.67
CA ASP A 70 7.46 -10.34 22.10
C ASP A 70 8.50 -9.34 22.64
N GLU A 71 9.33 -8.73 21.78
CA GLU A 71 10.46 -7.89 22.25
C GLU A 71 10.17 -6.39 22.16
N TYR A 72 9.33 -5.95 21.21
CA TYR A 72 9.07 -4.52 20.96
C TYR A 72 7.62 -4.16 20.60
N GLY A 73 6.68 -5.13 20.61
CA GLY A 73 5.27 -4.89 20.30
C GLY A 73 4.98 -4.54 18.84
N ILE A 74 5.95 -4.69 17.93
CA ILE A 74 5.79 -4.42 16.51
C ILE A 74 5.23 -5.66 15.82
N GLY A 75 4.11 -5.50 15.12
CA GLY A 75 3.47 -6.55 14.33
C GLY A 75 3.20 -6.12 12.89
N SER A 76 2.94 -7.10 12.03
CA SER A 76 2.47 -6.85 10.68
C SER A 76 1.45 -7.89 10.26
N PHE A 77 0.48 -7.50 9.46
CA PHE A 77 -0.49 -8.41 8.86
C PHE A 77 -0.92 -7.93 7.48
N VAL A 78 -1.50 -8.84 6.70
CA VAL A 78 -2.02 -8.54 5.36
C VAL A 78 -3.52 -8.70 5.34
N PHE A 79 -4.23 -7.61 5.03
CA PHE A 79 -5.66 -7.62 4.78
C PHE A 79 -5.92 -7.99 3.32
N ARG A 80 -6.78 -9.00 3.10
CA ARG A 80 -7.20 -9.43 1.76
C ARG A 80 -8.72 -9.59 1.69
N ALA A 81 -9.32 -9.06 0.64
CA ALA A 81 -10.73 -9.26 0.32
C ALA A 81 -10.98 -9.17 -1.18
N ARG A 82 -12.09 -9.75 -1.64
CA ARG A 82 -12.50 -9.76 -3.07
C ARG A 82 -13.79 -8.98 -3.32
N GLN A 83 -14.13 -8.09 -2.39
CA GLN A 83 -15.20 -7.12 -2.53
C GLN A 83 -14.60 -5.70 -2.55
N PRO A 84 -15.20 -4.75 -3.27
CA PRO A 84 -14.78 -3.37 -3.21
C PRO A 84 -15.21 -2.72 -1.88
N PHE A 85 -14.49 -1.67 -1.48
CA PHE A 85 -14.91 -0.81 -0.38
C PHE A 85 -16.04 0.12 -0.78
N HIS A 86 -17.00 0.33 0.14
CA HIS A 86 -17.93 1.44 0.05
C HIS A 86 -17.19 2.77 0.31
N PRO A 87 -17.25 3.78 -0.59
CA PRO A 87 -16.41 4.97 -0.48
C PRO A 87 -16.63 5.77 0.80
N ARG A 88 -17.89 6.10 1.12
CA ARG A 88 -18.25 6.78 2.38
C ARG A 88 -17.79 6.02 3.62
N ARG A 89 -18.07 4.71 3.74
CA ARG A 89 -17.67 3.92 4.92
C ARG A 89 -16.15 3.88 5.11
N LEU A 90 -15.41 3.69 4.01
CA LEU A 90 -13.95 3.72 4.07
C LEU A 90 -13.44 5.09 4.51
N TRP A 91 -13.97 6.16 3.93
CA TRP A 91 -13.61 7.53 4.31
C TRP A 91 -13.84 7.82 5.79
N ASP A 92 -14.98 7.40 6.32
CA ASP A 92 -15.33 7.61 7.73
C ASP A 92 -14.38 6.82 8.65
N LEU A 93 -14.00 5.59 8.27
CA LEU A 93 -12.97 4.81 8.99
C LEU A 93 -11.62 5.52 8.97
N LEU A 94 -11.20 6.03 7.80
CA LEU A 94 -9.93 6.73 7.63
C LEU A 94 -9.86 8.08 8.35
N SER A 95 -11.02 8.70 8.58
CA SER A 95 -11.13 9.95 9.32
C SER A 95 -11.10 9.76 10.84
N GLY A 96 -11.17 8.51 11.31
CA GLY A 96 -11.08 8.16 12.73
C GLY A 96 -9.66 7.79 13.18
N ASP A 97 -9.54 7.44 14.46
CA ASP A 97 -8.25 7.15 15.10
C ASP A 97 -7.87 5.66 15.10
N LEU A 98 -8.68 4.81 14.45
CA LEU A 98 -8.49 3.35 14.50
C LEU A 98 -7.11 2.91 14.00
N LEU A 99 -6.59 3.60 12.98
CA LEU A 99 -5.29 3.29 12.37
C LEU A 99 -4.11 4.05 13.01
N SER A 100 -4.30 4.66 14.18
CA SER A 100 -3.25 5.43 14.88
C SER A 100 -2.07 4.57 15.35
N GLY A 101 -2.28 3.29 15.66
CA GLY A 101 -1.22 2.32 15.97
C GLY A 101 -0.47 1.81 14.74
N VAL A 102 -0.99 2.08 13.53
CA VAL A 102 -0.35 1.71 12.27
C VAL A 102 0.73 2.74 11.95
N LEU A 103 1.98 2.28 11.88
CA LEU A 103 3.11 3.12 11.48
C LEU A 103 3.14 3.32 9.96
N ARG A 104 2.86 2.25 9.22
CA ARG A 104 2.84 2.24 7.76
C ARG A 104 1.86 1.20 7.25
N SER A 105 1.20 1.52 6.15
CA SER A 105 0.48 0.53 5.36
C SER A 105 0.58 0.86 3.88
N LYS A 106 0.55 -0.16 3.03
CA LYS A 106 0.64 -0.01 1.57
C LYS A 106 -0.06 -1.16 0.88
N GLY A 107 -0.69 -0.90 -0.26
CA GLY A 107 -1.18 -1.96 -1.12
C GLY A 107 -2.28 -1.51 -2.07
N PHE A 108 -2.90 -2.47 -2.75
CA PHE A 108 -3.99 -2.18 -3.67
C PHE A 108 -5.31 -2.09 -2.92
N CYS A 109 -6.08 -1.05 -3.25
CA CYS A 109 -7.38 -0.76 -2.69
C CYS A 109 -8.39 -0.64 -3.83
N TRP A 110 -9.37 -1.53 -3.85
CA TRP A 110 -10.46 -1.49 -4.82
C TRP A 110 -11.64 -0.71 -4.24
N LEU A 111 -11.93 0.47 -4.79
CA LEU A 111 -13.01 1.35 -4.37
C LEU A 111 -14.22 1.19 -5.31
N ALA A 112 -15.43 1.01 -4.76
CA ALA A 112 -16.61 0.69 -5.57
C ALA A 112 -16.95 1.77 -6.61
N SER A 113 -16.89 3.06 -6.22
CA SER A 113 -17.14 4.21 -7.11
C SER A 113 -16.09 4.39 -8.21
N ARG A 114 -14.92 3.78 -8.04
CA ARG A 114 -13.77 3.84 -8.95
C ARG A 114 -13.40 2.43 -9.41
N HIS A 115 -14.41 1.73 -9.91
CA HIS A 115 -14.39 0.29 -10.15
C HIS A 115 -13.21 -0.19 -11.01
N ASP A 116 -12.79 0.63 -11.96
CA ASP A 116 -11.75 0.32 -12.94
C ASP A 116 -10.35 0.74 -12.50
N ASP A 117 -10.24 1.55 -11.45
CA ASP A 117 -8.97 2.10 -10.98
C ASP A 117 -8.30 1.15 -9.98
N ALA A 118 -7.06 0.76 -10.28
CA ALA A 118 -6.17 0.10 -9.32
C ALA A 118 -5.58 1.17 -8.40
N ASN A 119 -6.30 1.50 -7.33
CA ASN A 119 -5.85 2.55 -6.42
C ASN A 119 -4.78 2.01 -5.48
N LEU A 120 -3.69 2.74 -5.34
CA LEU A 120 -2.66 2.51 -4.35
C LEU A 120 -3.01 3.21 -3.05
N TRP A 121 -3.23 2.40 -2.03
CA TRP A 121 -3.24 2.81 -0.64
C TRP A 121 -1.82 3.03 -0.17
N SER A 122 -1.56 4.17 0.47
CA SER A 122 -0.30 4.43 1.15
C SER A 122 -0.53 5.22 2.43
N GLN A 123 -0.03 4.70 3.56
CA GLN A 123 -0.04 5.36 4.86
C GLN A 123 1.37 5.52 5.38
N ALA A 124 1.68 6.69 5.91
CA ALA A 124 2.84 6.94 6.74
C ALA A 124 2.43 7.76 7.97
N GLY A 125 2.49 7.15 9.15
CA GLY A 125 1.94 7.74 10.38
C GLY A 125 0.44 8.05 10.21
N CYS A 126 0.04 9.29 10.53
CA CYS A 126 -1.36 9.72 10.47
C CYS A 126 -1.84 10.12 9.07
N SER A 127 -0.97 10.10 8.05
CA SER A 127 -1.34 10.49 6.69
C SER A 127 -1.63 9.25 5.86
N ILE A 128 -2.83 9.19 5.27
CA ILE A 128 -3.27 8.14 4.36
C ILE A 128 -3.64 8.81 3.04
N THR A 129 -3.14 8.23 1.95
CA THR A 129 -3.43 8.65 0.59
C THR A 129 -3.96 7.47 -0.22
N LEU A 130 -4.93 7.76 -1.08
CA LEU A 130 -5.44 6.85 -2.09
C LEU A 130 -5.22 7.50 -3.45
N SER A 131 -4.38 6.89 -4.28
CA SER A 131 -3.99 7.43 -5.58
C SER A 131 -4.20 6.38 -6.67
N PRO A 132 -4.80 6.71 -7.82
CA PRO A 132 -4.84 5.78 -8.93
C PRO A 132 -3.41 5.53 -9.44
N GLU A 133 -3.03 4.27 -9.64
CA GLU A 133 -1.74 3.87 -10.24
C GLU A 133 -1.95 3.13 -11.57
N GLY A 134 -3.07 3.41 -12.23
CA GLY A 134 -3.52 2.75 -13.45
C GLY A 134 -4.83 1.98 -13.26
N ASN A 135 -5.15 1.15 -14.24
CA ASN A 135 -6.36 0.35 -14.25
C ASN A 135 -6.08 -1.10 -13.83
N TRP A 136 -7.09 -1.74 -13.25
CA TRP A 136 -7.09 -3.20 -13.13
C TRP A 136 -7.04 -3.84 -14.52
N TRP A 137 -6.35 -4.97 -14.68
CA TRP A 137 -6.29 -5.65 -15.98
C TRP A 137 -7.67 -6.05 -16.48
N ALA A 138 -8.58 -6.35 -15.55
CA ALA A 138 -9.98 -6.62 -15.85
C ALA A 138 -10.80 -5.40 -16.31
N ALA A 139 -10.22 -4.20 -16.36
CA ALA A 139 -10.77 -3.00 -17.01
C ALA A 139 -10.06 -2.66 -18.33
N VAL A 140 -8.87 -3.21 -18.57
CA VAL A 140 -8.06 -2.95 -19.77
C VAL A 140 -8.59 -3.78 -20.95
N PRO A 141 -8.84 -3.19 -22.14
CA PRO A 141 -9.19 -3.96 -23.34
C PRO A 141 -8.17 -5.05 -23.63
N GLN A 142 -8.61 -6.24 -24.04
CA GLN A 142 -7.69 -7.37 -24.26
C GLN A 142 -6.63 -7.12 -25.35
N ASP A 143 -6.89 -6.20 -26.27
CA ASP A 143 -5.92 -5.81 -27.32
C ASP A 143 -4.75 -4.99 -26.75
N ASP A 144 -4.90 -4.41 -25.55
CA ASP A 144 -3.87 -3.65 -24.85
C ASP A 144 -3.15 -4.49 -23.75
N TRP A 145 -3.43 -5.80 -23.70
CA TRP A 145 -2.73 -6.72 -22.78
C TRP A 145 -1.34 -7.08 -23.30
N PRO A 146 -0.42 -7.56 -22.43
CA PRO A 146 0.89 -8.01 -22.86
C PRO A 146 0.78 -9.13 -23.91
N ASP A 147 1.56 -9.00 -24.99
CA ASP A 147 1.66 -10.02 -26.04
C ASP A 147 2.46 -11.24 -25.57
N ASP A 148 3.36 -11.06 -24.60
CA ASP A 148 4.18 -12.13 -24.04
C ASP A 148 3.35 -13.10 -23.19
N GLU A 149 3.55 -14.40 -23.43
CA GLU A 149 2.77 -15.45 -22.77
C GLU A 149 3.06 -15.54 -21.26
N ALA A 150 4.30 -15.30 -20.83
CA ALA A 150 4.68 -15.37 -19.42
C ALA A 150 4.08 -14.18 -18.64
N ASP A 151 4.14 -12.98 -19.21
CA ASP A 151 3.52 -11.78 -18.62
C ASP A 151 2.00 -11.95 -18.52
N ARG A 152 1.39 -12.56 -19.54
CA ARG A 152 -0.05 -12.85 -19.54
C ARG A 152 -0.45 -13.90 -18.49
N GLU A 153 0.36 -14.94 -18.30
CA GLU A 153 0.14 -15.92 -17.23
C GLU A 153 0.21 -15.28 -15.85
N GLU A 154 1.09 -14.29 -15.65
CA GLU A 154 1.16 -13.54 -14.40
C GLU A 154 -0.11 -12.73 -14.14
N VAL A 155 -0.61 -12.00 -15.15
CA VAL A 155 -1.90 -11.28 -15.05
C VAL A 155 -3.05 -12.23 -14.67
N LEU A 156 -3.08 -13.41 -15.30
CA LEU A 156 -4.14 -14.40 -15.09
C LEU A 156 -4.08 -15.09 -13.73
N ARG A 157 -2.92 -15.08 -13.05
CA ARG A 157 -2.70 -15.77 -11.77
C ARG A 157 -3.69 -15.36 -10.69
N ASP A 158 -4.02 -14.06 -10.63
CA ASP A 158 -4.90 -13.49 -9.61
C ASP A 158 -6.33 -13.23 -10.10
N PHE A 159 -6.64 -13.66 -11.33
CA PHE A 159 -7.86 -13.33 -12.04
C PHE A 159 -9.01 -14.26 -11.64
N ILE A 160 -10.00 -13.73 -10.91
CA ILE A 160 -11.12 -14.49 -10.37
C ILE A 160 -12.43 -13.88 -10.86
N ALA A 161 -13.28 -14.70 -11.49
CA ALA A 161 -14.60 -14.27 -11.93
C ALA A 161 -15.48 -13.81 -10.75
N PRO A 162 -16.35 -12.80 -10.94
CA PRO A 162 -16.59 -12.08 -12.20
C PRO A 162 -15.71 -10.83 -12.39
N TYR A 163 -14.94 -10.40 -11.39
CA TYR A 163 -14.29 -9.08 -11.37
C TYR A 163 -12.79 -9.09 -11.71
N GLY A 164 -12.24 -10.27 -12.01
CA GLY A 164 -10.87 -10.46 -12.45
C GLY A 164 -9.84 -10.27 -11.35
N ASP A 165 -8.83 -9.45 -11.61
CA ASP A 165 -7.71 -9.17 -10.70
C ASP A 165 -8.04 -8.17 -9.58
N ARG A 166 -9.20 -7.52 -9.65
CA ARG A 166 -9.72 -6.58 -8.65
C ARG A 166 -9.76 -7.19 -7.25
N ARG A 167 -9.13 -6.52 -6.27
CA ARG A 167 -9.03 -7.00 -4.88
C ARG A 167 -8.61 -5.91 -3.89
N GLN A 168 -8.80 -6.21 -2.62
CA GLN A 168 -8.07 -5.57 -1.53
C GLN A 168 -6.83 -6.42 -1.23
N GLU A 169 -5.68 -5.77 -1.18
CA GLU A 169 -4.44 -6.41 -0.75
C GLU A 169 -3.52 -5.34 -0.15
N MET A 170 -3.59 -5.18 1.17
CA MET A 170 -2.81 -4.17 1.90
C MET A 170 -2.05 -4.80 3.06
N VAL A 171 -0.78 -4.44 3.19
CA VAL A 171 0.03 -4.76 4.38
C VAL A 171 -0.08 -3.62 5.39
N PHE A 172 -0.23 -3.98 6.65
CA PHE A 172 -0.21 -3.08 7.80
C PHE A 172 0.97 -3.42 8.69
N ILE A 173 1.70 -2.40 9.13
CA ILE A 173 2.86 -2.52 10.03
C ILE A 173 2.67 -1.48 11.13
N GLY A 174 2.75 -1.89 12.39
CA GLY A 174 2.49 -1.00 13.51
C GLY A 174 2.89 -1.58 14.86
N ILE A 175 2.66 -0.80 15.91
CA ILE A 175 2.98 -1.16 17.30
C ILE A 175 1.67 -1.34 18.06
N ASP A 176 1.56 -2.42 18.83
CA ASP A 176 0.38 -2.75 19.65
C ASP A 176 -0.94 -2.67 18.85
N MET A 177 -0.88 -3.04 17.56
CA MET A 177 -2.05 -3.06 16.69
C MET A 177 -2.99 -4.19 17.12
N ASP A 178 -4.27 -3.86 17.30
CA ASP A 178 -5.31 -4.87 17.40
C ASP A 178 -5.73 -5.28 15.98
N GLN A 179 -5.04 -6.31 15.44
CA GLN A 179 -5.30 -6.82 14.10
C GLN A 179 -6.78 -7.19 13.93
N ALA A 180 -7.38 -7.89 14.90
CA ALA A 180 -8.76 -8.36 14.78
C ALA A 180 -9.74 -7.18 14.68
N VAL A 181 -9.52 -6.12 15.44
CA VAL A 181 -10.34 -4.90 15.37
C VAL A 181 -10.15 -4.17 14.05
N ILE A 182 -8.90 -4.01 13.57
CA ILE A 182 -8.64 -3.34 12.29
C ILE A 182 -9.25 -4.13 11.13
N GLU A 183 -9.04 -5.45 11.08
CA GLU A 183 -9.61 -6.33 10.06
C GLU A 183 -11.14 -6.28 10.08
N SER A 184 -11.75 -6.38 11.26
CA SER A 184 -13.22 -6.30 11.39
C SER A 184 -13.77 -4.97 10.89
N ALA A 185 -13.08 -3.86 11.15
CA ALA A 185 -13.50 -2.54 10.70
C ALA A 185 -13.36 -2.37 9.18
N LEU A 186 -12.27 -2.88 8.60
CA LEU A 186 -12.07 -2.92 7.15
C LEU A 186 -13.14 -3.81 6.48
N LEU A 187 -13.40 -5.01 7.00
CA LEU A 187 -14.49 -5.87 6.52
C LEU A 187 -15.84 -5.14 6.59
N GLY A 188 -16.08 -4.38 7.66
CA GLY A 188 -17.26 -3.53 7.83
C GLY A 188 -17.37 -2.37 6.84
N CYS A 189 -16.33 -2.08 6.06
CA CYS A 189 -16.35 -1.08 4.98
C CYS A 189 -16.57 -1.69 3.59
N LEU A 190 -16.50 -3.02 3.43
CA LEU A 190 -16.75 -3.69 2.15
C LEU A 190 -18.23 -3.64 1.77
N LEU A 191 -18.52 -3.62 0.46
CA LEU A 191 -19.90 -3.72 -0.02
C LEU A 191 -20.60 -4.95 0.56
N THR A 192 -21.86 -4.77 0.96
CA THR A 192 -22.74 -5.87 1.35
C THR A 192 -23.21 -6.64 0.13
N ASP A 193 -23.80 -7.83 0.31
CA ASP A 193 -24.34 -8.62 -0.80
C ASP A 193 -25.43 -7.85 -1.58
N GLU A 194 -26.24 -7.04 -0.89
CA GLU A 194 -27.26 -6.19 -1.52
C GLU A 194 -26.64 -5.08 -2.36
N GLU A 195 -25.58 -4.43 -1.86
CA GLU A 195 -24.85 -3.40 -2.61
C GLU A 195 -24.06 -4.00 -3.78
N MET A 196 -23.49 -5.20 -3.60
CA MET A 196 -22.83 -5.94 -4.66
C MET A 196 -23.79 -6.23 -5.82
N ALA A 197 -25.06 -6.51 -5.52
CA ALA A 197 -26.09 -6.78 -6.53
C ALA A 197 -26.45 -5.55 -7.40
N LEU A 198 -26.09 -4.33 -6.98
CA LEU A 198 -26.28 -3.11 -7.78
C LEU A 198 -25.35 -3.07 -9.00
N GLY A 199 -24.22 -3.76 -8.93
CA GLY A 199 -23.20 -3.79 -9.99
C GLY A 199 -22.50 -2.45 -10.23
N PRO A 200 -21.55 -2.41 -11.19
CA PRO A 200 -20.69 -1.24 -11.44
C PRO A 200 -21.46 0.07 -11.68
N ASP A 201 -22.56 0.02 -12.43
CA ASP A 201 -23.40 1.21 -12.69
C ASP A 201 -24.01 1.78 -11.40
N GLY A 202 -24.45 0.93 -10.48
CA GLY A 202 -24.96 1.35 -9.19
C GLY A 202 -23.85 1.82 -8.24
N TRP A 203 -22.67 1.22 -8.33
CA TRP A 203 -21.51 1.60 -7.51
C TRP A 203 -20.96 2.98 -7.89
N ALA A 204 -20.98 3.32 -9.18
CA ALA A 204 -20.61 4.65 -9.67
C ALA A 204 -21.50 5.77 -9.12
N ALA A 205 -22.72 5.45 -8.67
CA ALA A 205 -23.64 6.39 -8.04
C ALA A 205 -23.45 6.53 -6.52
N LEU A 206 -22.56 5.75 -5.90
CA LEU A 206 -22.26 5.89 -4.47
C LEU A 206 -21.57 7.22 -4.20
N GLU A 207 -21.90 7.84 -3.07
CA GLU A 207 -21.25 9.07 -2.64
C GLU A 207 -19.76 8.81 -2.34
N ASP A 208 -18.89 9.43 -3.14
CA ASP A 208 -17.43 9.32 -3.03
C ASP A 208 -16.83 10.63 -2.49
N PRO A 209 -16.40 10.66 -1.21
CA PRO A 209 -15.77 11.84 -0.61
C PRO A 209 -14.26 11.96 -0.89
N PHE A 210 -13.64 10.95 -1.51
CA PHE A 210 -12.21 11.01 -1.77
C PHE A 210 -11.91 12.10 -2.82
N PRO A 211 -10.76 12.78 -2.72
CA PRO A 211 -10.37 13.76 -3.73
C PRO A 211 -10.41 13.15 -5.13
N VAL A 212 -10.91 13.92 -6.09
CA VAL A 212 -10.81 13.55 -7.50
C VAL A 212 -9.33 13.68 -7.88
N PRO A 213 -8.70 12.61 -8.41
CA PRO A 213 -7.32 12.70 -8.88
C PRO A 213 -7.22 13.78 -9.97
N PRO A 214 -6.10 14.52 -10.06
CA PRO A 214 -5.87 15.34 -11.24
C PRO A 214 -5.89 14.44 -12.49
N PRO A 215 -6.35 14.95 -13.65
CA PRO A 215 -6.27 14.19 -14.90
C PRO A 215 -4.82 13.73 -15.12
N TYR A 216 -4.65 12.48 -15.55
CA TYR A 216 -3.34 11.95 -15.95
C TYR A 216 -2.75 12.87 -17.03
N ASP A 217 -1.65 13.55 -16.71
CA ASP A 217 -0.89 14.31 -17.68
C ASP A 217 0.21 13.41 -18.24
N ASP A 218 -0.02 12.95 -19.47
CA ASP A 218 0.88 12.10 -20.27
C ASP A 218 2.28 12.73 -20.44
N GLN A 219 2.44 14.02 -20.14
CA GLN A 219 3.71 14.76 -20.28
C GLN A 219 4.75 14.47 -19.19
N SER A 220 4.40 13.74 -18.12
CA SER A 220 5.35 13.43 -17.03
C SER A 220 6.20 12.18 -17.28
N ALA A 221 5.86 11.35 -18.28
CA ALA A 221 6.65 10.18 -18.67
C ALA A 221 7.89 10.56 -19.52
N ASP A 222 7.85 11.69 -20.23
CA ASP A 222 8.90 12.10 -21.18
C ASP A 222 10.02 12.98 -20.57
N GLU A 223 9.86 13.53 -19.36
CA GLU A 223 10.91 14.35 -18.73
C GLU A 223 12.08 13.53 -18.12
N PHE A 224 11.98 12.20 -18.06
CA PHE A 224 13.06 11.34 -17.54
C PHE A 224 14.04 10.79 -18.59
N ILE A 225 13.83 11.04 -19.89
CA ILE A 225 14.71 10.52 -20.99
C ILE A 225 15.44 11.66 -21.74
N GLY A 226 15.35 12.91 -21.26
CA GLY A 226 15.62 14.09 -22.08
C GLY A 226 16.76 15.04 -21.69
N SER A 227 17.84 14.64 -20.99
CA SER A 227 19.08 15.46 -21.03
C SER A 227 20.34 14.69 -20.63
N GLY A 228 21.00 14.11 -21.62
CA GLY A 228 22.26 13.39 -21.39
C GLY A 228 23.07 13.03 -22.62
N VAL A 229 23.01 13.82 -23.71
CA VAL A 229 24.03 13.74 -24.78
C VAL A 229 24.24 15.12 -25.41
N SER A 230 25.35 15.76 -25.05
CA SER A 230 26.32 16.42 -25.96
C SER A 230 27.52 16.88 -25.15
#